data_AF-A0A661GV17-F1
#
_entry.id   AF-A0A661GV17-F1
#
_cell.length_a   1.000
_cell.length_b   1.000
_cell.length_c   1.000
_cell.angle_alpha   90.00
_cell.angle_beta   90.00
_cell.angle_gamma   90.00
#
_symmetry.space_group_name_H-M   'P 1'
#
loop_
_entity.id
_entity.type
_entity.pdbx_description
1 polymer ?
#
loop_
_entity_poly.entity_id
_entity_poly.type
_entity_poly.pdbx_seq_one_letter_code
_entity_poly.pdbx_strand_id
1 'polypeptide(L)' 'MTCKILRLNEVKTMTGLSRSTIYSEMAKGNFPKQLQLTGARSVGWYESAIIQ' A
#
# COMPACT_ATOMS: atom_id res chain seq x y z
N MET A 1 -8.41 15.60 -8.15
CA MET A 1 -8.63 14.15 -8.18
C MET A 1 -7.41 13.49 -8.82
N THR A 2 -6.40 13.19 -8.02
CA THR A 2 -5.12 12.63 -8.48
C THR A 2 -4.99 11.24 -7.90
N CYS A 3 -5.16 10.21 -8.72
CA CYS A 3 -4.93 8.82 -8.33
C CYS A 3 -3.42 8.57 -8.23
N LYS A 4 -2.81 9.06 -7.15
CA LYS A 4 -1.39 8.82 -6.87
C LYS A 4 -1.24 7.39 -6.38
N ILE A 5 -0.21 6.72 -6.87
CA ILE A 5 0.15 5.37 -6.44
C ILE A 5 1.33 5.50 -5.47
N LEU A 6 1.11 5.06 -4.23
CA LEU A 6 2.11 5.02 -3.17
C LEU A 6 2.89 3.71 -3.24
N ARG A 7 4.22 3.78 -3.15
CA ARG A 7 5.06 2.58 -2.98
C ARG A 7 5.10 2.15 -1.51
N LEU A 8 5.64 0.96 -1.24
CA LEU A 8 5.75 0.41 0.13
C LEU A 8 6.40 1.38 1.12
N ASN A 9 7.47 2.08 0.72
CA ASN A 9 8.12 3.06 1.59
C ASN A 9 7.19 4.24 1.92
N GLU A 10 6.46 4.76 0.94
CA GLU A 10 5.49 5.85 1.16
C GLU A 10 4.34 5.38 2.04
N VAL A 11 3.81 4.17 1.79
CA VAL A 11 2.75 3.58 2.62
C VAL A 11 3.22 3.40 4.07
N LYS A 12 4.45 2.93 4.31
CA LYS A 12 5.01 2.84 5.66
C LYS A 12 5.09 4.21 6.34
N THR A 13 5.55 5.23 5.62
CA THR A 13 5.65 6.60 6.17
C THR A 13 4.28 7.20 6.45
N MET A 14 3.31 6.98 5.57
CA MET A 14 1.94 7.50 5.70
C MET A 14 1.16 6.82 6.81
N THR A 15 1.22 5.49 6.89
CA THR A 15 0.45 4.71 7.87
C THR A 15 1.15 4.56 9.21
N GLY A 16 2.47 4.83 9.26
CA GLY A 16 3.32 4.52 10.43
C GLY A 16 3.49 3.02 10.68
N LEU A 17 2.93 2.15 9.83
CA LEU A 17 2.94 0.72 10.02
C LEU A 17 4.23 0.09 9.49
N SER A 18 4.66 -0.96 10.16
CA SER A 18 5.77 -1.79 9.68
C SER A 18 5.34 -2.62 8.47
N ARG A 19 6.32 -3.06 7.65
CA ARG A 19 6.06 -3.89 6.47
C ARG A 19 5.30 -5.18 6.82
N SER A 20 5.66 -5.82 7.93
CA SER A 20 4.97 -7.03 8.40
C SER A 20 3.54 -6.72 8.82
N THR A 21 3.30 -5.61 9.53
CA THR A 21 1.95 -5.19 9.88
C THR A 21 1.09 -4.95 8.64
N ILE A 22 1.64 -4.28 7.62
CA ILE A 22 0.95 -4.04 6.34
C ILE A 22 0.53 -5.38 5.68
N TYR A 23 1.41 -6.38 5.63
CA TYR A 23 1.05 -7.70 5.11
C TYR A 23 0.07 -8.46 6.01
N SER A 24 0.18 -8.33 7.33
CA SER A 24 -0.78 -8.94 8.27
C SER A 24 -2.17 -8.34 8.13
N GLU A 25 -2.28 -7.01 8.00
CA GLU A 25 -3.56 -6.33 7.77
C GLU A 25 -4.10 -6.64 6.38
N MET A 26 -3.25 -6.80 5.35
CA MET A 26 -3.67 -7.32 4.04
C MET A 26 -4.23 -8.75 4.15
N ALA A 27 -3.60 -9.62 4.94
CA ALA A 27 -4.07 -10.99 5.15
C ALA A 27 -5.40 -11.03 5.92
N LYS A 28 -5.63 -10.08 6.84
CA LYS A 28 -6.90 -9.91 7.54
C LYS A 28 -8.00 -9.28 6.69
N GLY A 29 -7.64 -8.66 5.55
CA GLY A 29 -8.57 -7.93 4.68
C GLY A 29 -8.84 -6.48 5.11
N ASN A 30 -8.10 -5.99 6.12
CA ASN A 30 -8.18 -4.63 6.65
C ASN A 30 -7.33 -3.64 5.84
N PHE A 31 -6.55 -4.12 4.89
CA PHE A 31 -5.66 -3.31 4.07
C PHE A 31 -5.93 -3.50 2.58
N PRO A 32 -5.84 -2.42 1.77
CA PRO A 32 -6.06 -2.53 0.33
C PRO A 32 -5.04 -3.45 -0.35
N LYS A 33 -5.49 -4.13 -1.41
CA LYS A 33 -4.64 -5.02 -2.20
C LYS A 33 -3.55 -4.22 -2.92
N GLN A 34 -2.34 -4.81 -2.96
CA GLN A 34 -1.22 -4.26 -3.70
C GLN A 34 -1.46 -4.34 -5.22
N LEU A 35 -1.21 -3.25 -5.94
CA LEU A 35 -1.16 -3.21 -7.40
C LEU A 35 0.27 -3.46 -7.90
N GLN A 36 0.39 -4.28 -8.93
CA GLN A 36 1.65 -4.43 -9.66
C GLN A 36 1.75 -3.34 -10.71
N LEU A 37 2.87 -2.60 -10.71
CA LEU A 37 3.05 -1.44 -11.58
C LEU A 37 3.72 -1.78 -12.90
N THR A 38 4.94 -2.33 -12.87
CA THR A 38 5.74 -2.49 -14.11
C THR A 38 6.75 -3.65 -14.02
N GLY A 39 6.71 -4.48 -12.97
CA GLY A 39 7.61 -5.63 -12.86
C GLY A 39 7.40 -6.46 -11.60
N ALA A 40 8.07 -7.61 -11.53
CA ALA A 40 7.90 -8.63 -10.48
C ALA A 40 8.18 -8.13 -9.04
N ARG A 41 8.84 -6.97 -8.88
CA ARG A 41 9.18 -6.38 -7.56
C ARG A 41 8.57 -5.00 -7.31
N SER A 42 7.81 -4.47 -8.25
CA SER A 42 7.24 -3.12 -8.14
C SER A 42 5.76 -3.20 -7.80
N VAL A 43 5.48 -3.03 -6.51
CA VAL A 43 4.12 -2.98 -5.97
C VAL A 43 3.79 -1.58 -5.45
N GLY A 44 2.53 -1.19 -5.54
CA GLY A 44 2.03 0.07 -5.02
C GLY A 44 0.57 -0.01 -4.60
N TRP A 45 0.07 1.05 -3.97
CA TRP A 45 -1.31 1.17 -3.49
C TRP A 45 -1.87 2.50 -3.94
N TYR A 46 -3.16 2.56 -4.20
CA TYR A 46 -3.80 3.86 -4.40
C TYR A 46 -3.79 4.66 -3.11
N GLU A 47 -3.35 5.92 -3.19
CA GLU A 47 -3.35 6.85 -2.06
C GLU A 47 -4.74 6.96 -1.43
N SER A 48 -5.80 7.04 -2.26
CA SER A 48 -7.19 7.09 -1.81
C SER A 48 -7.69 5.83 -1.11
N ALA A 49 -7.00 4.70 -1.26
CA ALA A 49 -7.34 3.46 -0.56
C ALA A 49 -6.62 3.37 0.81
N ILE A 50 -5.59 4.19 1.03
CA ILE A 50 -4.77 4.22 2.25
C ILE A 50 -5.20 5.36 3.17
N ILE A 51 -5.50 6.53 2.59
CA ILE A 51 -5.98 7.71 3.30
C ILE A 51 -7.49 7.78 3.09
N GLN A 52 -8.25 7.33 4.08
CA GLN A 52 -9.70 7.51 4.16
C GLN A 52 -10.04 8.25 5.44
#